data_AF-A0A7Y4WV95-F1
#
_entry.id   AF-A0A7Y4WV95-F1
#
_cell.length_a   1.000
_cell.length_b   1.000
_cell.length_c   1.000
_cell.angle_alpha   90.00
_cell.angle_beta   90.00
_cell.angle_gamma   90.00
#
_symmetry.space_group_name_H-M   'P 1'
#
loop_
_entity.id
_entity.type
_entity.pdbx_description
1 polymer ?
#
loop_
_entity_poly.entity_id
_entity_poly.type
_entity_poly.pdbx_seq_one_letter_code
_entity_poly.pdbx_strand_id
1 'polypeptide(L)'
;PNARSLQVQFEKEVGRAKRAGNSMQLLMLDLDGFKAVNDTFGHKMGDSMLKDVGRLIKAELRDYDFLARYGGDEFVAIVPETDNSDVIELCSRIETAVESYALTFNGSVLPVGVSVGSASYPTQGESFEDLLIAADKAMYRTKAFHKQRLVRLEETGHIWNAEKLEGNNVQRVDDQAVSAVVEMPMDTGLVVELDESHILTVNTIN
;
A
#
# COMPACT_ATOMS: atom_id res chain seq x y z
N PRO A 1 -9.43 7.32 -13.95
CA PRO A 1 -9.34 8.79 -13.77
C PRO A 1 -7.88 9.23 -13.72
N ASN A 2 -7.56 10.46 -14.14
CA ASN A 2 -6.18 11.00 -14.17
C ASN A 2 -6.00 12.14 -13.15
N ALA A 3 -4.77 12.61 -12.95
CA ALA A 3 -4.43 13.66 -11.98
C ALA A 3 -5.28 14.95 -12.11
N ARG A 4 -5.65 15.35 -13.34
CA ARG A 4 -6.54 16.51 -13.56
C ARG A 4 -7.93 16.30 -12.95
N SER A 5 -8.46 15.09 -13.08
CA SER A 5 -9.78 14.75 -12.52
C SER A 5 -9.75 14.73 -10.99
N LEU A 6 -8.61 14.35 -10.42
CA LEU A 6 -8.37 14.31 -8.98
C LEU A 6 -8.36 15.72 -8.36
N GLN A 7 -7.67 16.68 -8.97
CA GLN A 7 -7.69 18.08 -8.53
C GLN A 7 -9.11 18.66 -8.50
N VAL A 8 -9.88 18.45 -9.58
CA VAL A 8 -11.27 18.92 -9.67
C VAL A 8 -12.14 18.26 -8.60
N GLN A 9 -11.91 16.99 -8.29
CA GLN A 9 -12.64 16.29 -7.24
C GLN A 9 -12.25 16.81 -5.85
N PHE A 10 -10.97 17.04 -5.61
CA PHE A 10 -10.46 17.60 -4.36
C PHE A 10 -11.12 18.94 -4.02
N GLU A 11 -11.13 19.88 -4.97
CA GLU A 11 -11.75 21.19 -4.76
C GLU A 11 -13.24 21.10 -4.42
N LYS A 12 -13.96 20.14 -5.02
CA LYS A 12 -15.37 19.87 -4.70
C LYS A 12 -15.53 19.36 -3.27
N GLU A 13 -14.72 18.40 -2.85
CA GLU A 13 -14.81 17.80 -1.51
C GLU A 13 -14.34 18.78 -0.43
N VAL A 14 -13.29 19.58 -0.65
CA VAL A 14 -12.94 20.71 0.23
C VAL A 14 -14.13 21.65 0.41
N GLY A 15 -14.80 22.00 -0.69
CA GLY A 15 -15.98 22.87 -0.62
C GLY A 15 -17.12 22.27 0.21
N ARG A 16 -17.32 20.95 0.18
CA ARG A 16 -18.31 20.25 1.01
C ARG A 16 -17.88 20.18 2.47
N ALA A 17 -16.65 19.75 2.73
CA ALA A 17 -16.03 19.67 4.04
C ALA A 17 -16.10 21.03 4.78
N LYS A 18 -15.73 22.13 4.11
CA LYS A 18 -15.82 23.50 4.67
C LYS A 18 -17.24 23.90 5.08
N ARG A 19 -18.26 23.51 4.30
CA ARG A 19 -19.67 23.86 4.61
C ARG A 19 -20.26 23.00 5.73
N ALA A 20 -19.89 21.72 5.77
CA ALA A 20 -20.40 20.77 6.75
C ALA A 20 -19.62 20.79 8.08
N GLY A 21 -18.40 21.35 8.09
CA GLY A 21 -17.49 21.23 9.22
C GLY A 21 -16.88 19.83 9.35
N ASN A 22 -16.89 19.04 8.27
CA ASN A 22 -16.42 17.65 8.26
C ASN A 22 -14.95 17.57 7.81
N SER A 23 -14.27 16.50 8.22
CA SER A 23 -12.95 16.13 7.71
C SER A 23 -13.06 15.30 6.43
N MET A 24 -11.94 15.21 5.71
CA MET A 24 -11.75 14.24 4.63
C MET A 24 -10.30 13.76 4.64
N GLN A 25 -10.05 12.63 4.01
CA GLN A 25 -8.73 12.02 3.93
C GLN A 25 -8.27 11.95 2.48
N LEU A 26 -6.99 12.22 2.27
CA LEU A 26 -6.29 11.96 1.01
C LEU A 26 -5.35 10.78 1.23
N LEU A 27 -5.47 9.75 0.41
CA LEU A 27 -4.61 8.57 0.45
C LEU A 27 -3.63 8.61 -0.71
N MET A 28 -2.35 8.37 -0.44
CA MET A 28 -1.35 8.03 -1.44
C MET A 28 -1.05 6.53 -1.34
N LEU A 29 -1.06 5.84 -2.48
CA LEU A 29 -0.82 4.41 -2.58
C LEU A 29 0.22 4.13 -3.65
N ASP A 30 1.15 3.21 -3.39
CA ASP A 30 2.18 2.78 -4.32
C ASP A 30 2.34 1.25 -4.25
N LEU A 31 2.41 0.58 -5.39
CA LEU A 31 2.58 -0.88 -5.45
C LEU A 31 4.02 -1.29 -5.09
N ASP A 32 4.14 -2.17 -4.10
CA ASP A 32 5.44 -2.68 -3.68
C ASP A 32 6.06 -3.57 -4.75
N GLY A 33 7.30 -3.27 -5.14
CA GLY A 33 8.08 -4.10 -6.07
C GLY A 33 7.61 -4.09 -7.54
N PHE A 34 6.70 -3.18 -7.93
CA PHE A 34 6.15 -3.13 -9.29
C PHE A 34 7.21 -3.06 -10.40
N LYS A 35 8.27 -2.28 -10.19
CA LYS A 35 9.40 -2.21 -11.14
C LYS A 35 10.05 -3.57 -11.35
N ALA A 36 10.28 -4.35 -10.28
CA ALA A 36 10.87 -5.67 -10.37
C ALA A 36 9.97 -6.64 -11.13
N VAL A 37 8.64 -6.53 -10.96
CA VAL A 37 7.66 -7.30 -11.75
C VAL A 37 7.76 -6.96 -13.23
N ASN A 38 7.83 -5.67 -13.59
CA ASN A 38 8.01 -5.26 -15.00
C ASN A 38 9.33 -5.74 -15.59
N ASP A 39 10.42 -5.61 -14.84
CA ASP A 39 11.76 -5.97 -15.31
C ASP A 39 11.89 -7.50 -15.46
N THR A 40 11.16 -8.29 -14.66
CA THR A 40 11.22 -9.77 -14.68
C THR A 40 10.19 -10.40 -15.64
N PHE A 41 8.95 -9.91 -15.65
CA PHE A 41 7.82 -10.53 -16.36
C PHE A 41 7.31 -9.70 -17.54
N GLY A 42 7.89 -8.52 -17.76
CA GLY A 42 7.55 -7.62 -18.84
C GLY A 42 6.32 -6.75 -18.56
N HIS A 43 6.21 -5.64 -19.30
CA HIS A 43 5.17 -4.63 -19.11
C HIS A 43 3.73 -5.15 -19.23
N LYS A 44 3.49 -6.22 -20.01
CA LYS A 44 2.15 -6.81 -20.10
C LYS A 44 1.66 -7.37 -18.76
N MET A 45 2.58 -7.92 -17.97
CA MET A 45 2.26 -8.43 -16.64
C MET A 45 2.00 -7.28 -15.67
N GLY A 46 2.87 -6.26 -15.68
CA GLY A 46 2.65 -5.05 -14.88
C GLY A 46 1.32 -4.35 -15.21
N ASP A 47 0.95 -4.28 -16.48
CA ASP A 47 -0.35 -3.71 -16.89
C ASP A 47 -1.54 -4.53 -16.36
N SER A 48 -1.41 -5.86 -16.25
CA SER A 48 -2.45 -6.69 -15.61
C SER A 48 -2.51 -6.41 -14.12
N MET A 49 -1.35 -6.44 -13.45
CA MET A 49 -1.22 -6.18 -12.02
C MET A 49 -1.85 -4.83 -11.64
N LEU A 50 -1.58 -3.77 -12.40
CA LEU A 50 -2.18 -2.44 -12.18
C LEU A 50 -3.72 -2.44 -12.28
N LYS A 51 -4.27 -3.21 -13.23
CA LYS A 51 -5.73 -3.33 -13.40
C LYS A 51 -6.37 -4.14 -12.28
N ASP A 52 -5.67 -5.18 -11.80
CA ASP A 52 -6.16 -6.07 -10.76
C ASP A 52 -6.12 -5.35 -9.41
N VAL A 53 -4.97 -4.77 -9.06
CA VAL A 53 -4.80 -3.97 -7.84
C VAL A 53 -5.72 -2.76 -7.82
N GLY A 54 -5.87 -2.03 -8.93
CA GLY A 54 -6.80 -0.92 -9.01
C GLY A 54 -8.26 -1.33 -8.77
N ARG A 55 -8.65 -2.56 -9.16
CA ARG A 55 -9.99 -3.12 -8.87
C ARG A 55 -10.14 -3.49 -7.40
N LEU A 56 -9.11 -4.09 -6.79
CA LEU A 56 -9.10 -4.44 -5.37
C LEU A 56 -9.20 -3.20 -4.50
N ILE A 57 -8.39 -2.16 -4.75
CA ILE A 57 -8.46 -0.89 -4.04
C ILE A 57 -9.87 -0.28 -4.17
N LYS A 58 -10.46 -0.27 -5.38
CA LYS A 58 -11.80 0.30 -5.57
C LYS A 58 -12.90 -0.49 -4.86
N ALA A 59 -12.73 -1.79 -4.65
CA ALA A 59 -13.69 -2.61 -3.90
C ALA A 59 -13.73 -2.29 -2.40
N GLU A 60 -12.61 -1.81 -1.84
CA GLU A 60 -12.52 -1.37 -0.44
C GLU A 60 -13.05 0.05 -0.19
N LEU A 61 -13.21 0.82 -1.27
CA LEU A 61 -13.68 2.20 -1.25
C LEU A 61 -15.20 2.26 -1.45
N ARG A 62 -15.83 3.26 -0.83
CA ARG A 62 -17.26 3.53 -0.99
C ARG A 62 -17.54 4.06 -2.41
N ASP A 63 -18.80 4.01 -2.83
CA ASP A 63 -19.21 4.49 -4.15
C ASP A 63 -18.89 5.97 -4.39
N TYR A 64 -19.01 6.78 -3.33
CA TYR A 64 -18.74 8.22 -3.38
C TYR A 64 -17.25 8.57 -3.15
N ASP A 65 -16.41 7.61 -2.79
CA ASP A 65 -14.97 7.80 -2.71
C ASP A 65 -14.38 7.83 -4.12
N PHE A 66 -13.38 8.69 -4.28
CA PHE A 66 -12.74 8.90 -5.57
C PHE A 66 -11.37 8.25 -5.62
N LEU A 67 -11.13 7.40 -6.61
CA LEU A 67 -9.83 6.77 -6.87
C LEU A 67 -9.31 7.17 -8.25
N ALA A 68 -8.06 7.63 -8.31
CA ALA A 68 -7.37 7.91 -9.55
C ALA A 68 -5.98 7.24 -9.57
N ARG A 69 -5.52 6.86 -10.76
CA ARG A 69 -4.12 6.54 -10.98
C ARG A 69 -3.38 7.86 -11.18
N TYR A 70 -2.41 8.14 -10.31
CA TYR A 70 -1.72 9.43 -10.26
C TYR A 70 -0.57 9.48 -11.28
N GLY A 71 0.25 8.42 -11.31
CA GLY A 71 1.34 8.21 -12.26
C GLY A 71 1.96 6.84 -12.03
N GLY A 72 2.59 6.22 -13.05
CA GLY A 72 3.28 4.94 -12.85
C GLY A 72 2.41 3.88 -12.15
N ASP A 73 2.85 3.43 -10.99
CA ASP A 73 2.21 2.52 -10.05
C ASP A 73 1.52 3.20 -8.86
N GLU A 74 1.43 4.53 -8.89
CA GLU A 74 0.84 5.33 -7.82
C GLU A 74 -0.66 5.54 -8.05
N PHE A 75 -1.43 5.41 -6.98
CA PHE A 75 -2.84 5.75 -6.92
C PHE A 75 -3.06 6.80 -5.82
N VAL A 76 -4.04 7.67 -6.04
CA VAL A 76 -4.50 8.62 -5.03
C VAL A 76 -6.00 8.46 -4.84
N ALA A 77 -6.42 8.39 -3.59
CA ALA A 77 -7.83 8.37 -3.22
C ALA A 77 -8.23 9.61 -2.40
N ILE A 78 -9.45 10.09 -2.62
CA ILE A 78 -10.10 11.10 -1.78
C ILE A 78 -11.28 10.42 -1.10
N VAL A 79 -11.28 10.45 0.23
CA VAL A 79 -12.24 9.75 1.09
C VAL A 79 -12.93 10.81 1.98
N PRO A 80 -14.10 11.31 1.58
CA PRO A 80 -14.84 12.31 2.33
C PRO A 80 -15.35 11.77 3.68
N GLU A 81 -15.63 12.67 4.62
CA GLU A 81 -16.37 12.36 5.85
C GLU A 81 -15.76 11.19 6.64
N THR A 82 -14.44 11.16 6.70
CA THR A 82 -13.67 10.09 7.32
C THR A 82 -12.70 10.69 8.33
N ASP A 83 -12.71 10.15 9.54
CA ASP A 83 -11.81 10.56 10.61
C ASP A 83 -10.51 9.73 10.61
N ASN A 84 -9.64 9.98 11.59
CA ASN A 84 -8.35 9.32 11.65
C ASN A 84 -8.42 7.85 12.06
N SER A 85 -9.42 7.43 12.83
CA SER A 85 -9.60 6.03 13.19
C SER A 85 -10.08 5.22 12.00
N ASP A 86 -11.10 5.72 11.31
CA ASP A 86 -11.72 5.04 10.16
C ASP A 86 -10.75 4.92 8.99
N VAL A 87 -9.89 5.92 8.78
CA VAL A 87 -8.89 5.87 7.70
C VAL A 87 -7.79 4.85 7.95
N ILE A 88 -7.37 4.66 9.20
CA ILE A 88 -6.37 3.65 9.55
C ILE A 88 -6.93 2.25 9.25
N GLU A 89 -8.19 2.00 9.61
CA GLU A 89 -8.86 0.75 9.27
C GLU A 89 -8.95 0.56 7.75
N LEU A 90 -9.38 1.59 7.01
CA LEU A 90 -9.44 1.55 5.54
C LEU A 90 -8.08 1.23 4.91
N CYS A 91 -7.00 1.87 5.35
CA CYS A 91 -5.64 1.58 4.88
C CYS A 91 -5.29 0.10 5.09
N SER A 92 -5.53 -0.43 6.30
CA SER A 92 -5.27 -1.83 6.64
C SER A 92 -6.09 -2.81 5.78
N ARG A 93 -7.37 -2.51 5.51
CA ARG A 93 -8.20 -3.33 4.62
C ARG A 93 -7.67 -3.34 3.20
N ILE A 94 -7.26 -2.18 2.67
CA ILE A 94 -6.65 -2.07 1.34
C ILE A 94 -5.38 -2.91 1.24
N GLU A 95 -4.47 -2.76 2.22
CA GLU A 95 -3.22 -3.54 2.26
C GLU A 95 -3.52 -5.04 2.31
N THR A 96 -4.43 -5.46 3.19
CA THR A 96 -4.83 -6.88 3.32
C THR A 96 -5.45 -7.43 2.03
N ALA A 97 -6.32 -6.67 1.37
CA ALA A 97 -6.97 -7.09 0.13
C ALA A 97 -5.95 -7.27 -1.01
N VAL A 98 -4.93 -6.41 -1.07
CA VAL A 98 -3.86 -6.51 -2.07
C VAL A 98 -2.84 -7.59 -1.72
N GLU A 99 -2.45 -7.75 -0.46
CA GLU A 99 -1.57 -8.84 0.01
C GLU A 99 -2.20 -10.22 -0.23
N SER A 100 -3.52 -10.33 -0.11
CA SER A 100 -4.26 -11.56 -0.39
C SER A 100 -4.38 -11.89 -1.88
N TYR A 101 -3.99 -10.94 -2.76
CA TYR A 101 -4.00 -11.15 -4.20
C TYR A 101 -2.73 -11.87 -4.68
N ALA A 102 -2.91 -13.08 -5.18
CA ALA A 102 -1.87 -13.88 -5.79
C ALA A 102 -1.83 -13.64 -7.30
N LEU A 103 -0.77 -12.98 -7.80
CA LEU A 103 -0.54 -12.85 -9.24
C LEU A 103 0.11 -14.13 -9.76
N THR A 104 -0.61 -14.90 -10.58
CA THR A 104 -0.11 -16.16 -11.14
C THR A 104 0.50 -15.97 -12.53
N PHE A 105 1.72 -16.43 -12.75
CA PHE A 105 2.38 -16.45 -14.06
C PHE A 105 3.22 -17.70 -14.25
N ASN A 106 2.99 -18.44 -15.35
CA ASN A 106 3.71 -19.68 -15.68
C ASN A 106 3.80 -20.70 -14.51
N GLY A 107 2.76 -20.78 -13.66
CA GLY A 107 2.73 -21.67 -12.50
C GLY A 107 3.36 -21.09 -11.23
N SER A 108 4.04 -19.95 -11.31
CA SER A 108 4.56 -19.22 -10.14
C SER A 108 3.52 -18.26 -9.58
N VAL A 109 3.45 -18.16 -8.26
CA VAL A 109 2.65 -17.16 -7.53
C VAL A 109 3.59 -16.05 -7.08
N LEU A 110 3.27 -14.81 -7.45
CA LEU A 110 4.01 -13.62 -7.03
C LEU A 110 3.24 -12.89 -5.93
N PRO A 111 3.87 -12.60 -4.78
CA PRO A 111 3.27 -11.75 -3.78
C PRO A 111 3.13 -10.34 -4.36
N VAL A 112 1.99 -9.71 -4.09
CA VAL A 112 1.71 -8.33 -4.45
C VAL A 112 1.48 -7.56 -3.16
N GLY A 113 2.07 -6.37 -3.06
CA GLY A 113 1.87 -5.47 -1.93
C GLY A 113 1.50 -4.08 -2.40
N VAL A 114 0.94 -3.29 -1.49
CA VAL A 114 0.73 -1.86 -1.66
C VAL A 114 1.10 -1.18 -0.36
N SER A 115 1.80 -0.06 -0.45
CA SER A 115 2.06 0.81 0.69
C SER A 115 1.06 1.94 0.67
N VAL A 116 0.37 2.19 1.79
CA VAL A 116 -0.65 3.24 1.90
C VAL A 116 -0.26 4.29 2.93
N GLY A 117 -0.46 5.56 2.58
CA GLY A 117 -0.32 6.69 3.50
C GLY A 117 -1.51 7.64 3.40
N SER A 118 -1.95 8.18 4.54
CA SER A 118 -3.10 9.09 4.62
C SER A 118 -2.70 10.47 5.13
N ALA A 119 -3.42 11.51 4.67
CA ALA A 119 -3.37 12.85 5.22
C ALA A 119 -4.77 13.45 5.37
N SER A 120 -4.99 14.12 6.49
CA SER A 120 -6.30 14.61 6.90
C SER A 120 -6.46 16.10 6.63
N TYR A 121 -7.52 16.45 5.92
CA TYR A 121 -8.00 17.81 5.81
C TYR A 121 -8.92 18.15 6.99
N PRO A 122 -8.81 19.34 7.62
CA PRO A 122 -7.82 20.40 7.36
C PRO A 122 -6.55 20.30 8.22
N THR A 123 -6.45 19.29 9.11
CA THR A 123 -5.46 19.27 10.20
C THR A 123 -4.01 19.10 9.73
N GLN A 124 -3.79 18.43 8.60
CA GLN A 124 -2.46 18.21 8.00
C GLN A 124 -2.24 19.02 6.72
N GLY A 125 -3.18 19.90 6.36
CA GLY A 125 -3.11 20.74 5.18
C GLY A 125 -4.48 21.19 4.69
N GLU A 126 -4.52 22.32 4.00
CA GLU A 126 -5.75 22.85 3.38
C GLU A 126 -5.73 22.84 1.85
N SER A 127 -4.56 22.66 1.23
CA SER A 127 -4.39 22.52 -0.21
C SER A 127 -4.20 21.06 -0.62
N PHE A 128 -4.37 20.78 -1.92
CA PHE A 128 -4.14 19.44 -2.46
C PHE A 128 -2.67 19.05 -2.30
N GLU A 129 -1.77 19.99 -2.60
CA GLU A 129 -0.33 19.81 -2.53
C GLU A 129 0.15 19.52 -1.10
N ASP A 130 -0.36 20.24 -0.09
CA ASP A 130 0.02 20.01 1.31
C ASP A 130 -0.35 18.59 1.76
N LEU A 131 -1.59 18.18 1.46
CA LEU A 131 -2.07 16.84 1.82
C LEU A 131 -1.36 15.75 1.03
N LEU A 132 -1.08 15.98 -0.25
CA LEU A 132 -0.34 15.02 -1.08
C LEU A 132 1.06 14.78 -0.51
N ILE A 133 1.78 15.85 -0.13
CA ILE A 133 3.09 15.76 0.51
C ILE A 133 3.01 15.03 1.86
N ALA A 134 1.98 15.29 2.65
CA ALA A 134 1.79 14.62 3.94
C ALA A 134 1.46 13.12 3.76
N ALA A 135 0.60 12.78 2.82
CA ALA A 135 0.19 11.41 2.52
C ALA A 135 1.36 10.60 1.93
N ASP A 136 2.12 11.20 1.01
CA ASP A 136 3.35 10.61 0.44
C ASP A 136 4.39 10.30 1.53
N LYS A 137 4.63 11.24 2.45
CA LYS A 137 5.53 11.00 3.60
C LYS A 137 5.05 9.87 4.50
N ALA A 138 3.74 9.71 4.67
CA ALA A 138 3.19 8.59 5.44
C ALA A 138 3.37 7.27 4.69
N MET A 139 3.02 7.25 3.40
CA MET A 139 3.15 6.09 2.52
C MET A 139 4.60 5.62 2.42
N TYR A 140 5.55 6.54 2.32
CA TYR A 140 6.97 6.23 2.28
C TYR A 140 7.45 5.50 3.54
N ARG A 141 6.94 5.89 4.72
CA ARG A 141 7.25 5.19 5.99
C ARG A 141 6.70 3.77 5.98
N THR A 142 5.47 3.59 5.51
CA THR A 142 4.85 2.27 5.33
C THR A 142 5.69 1.40 4.39
N LYS A 143 6.10 1.95 3.24
CA LYS A 143 6.96 1.27 2.26
C LYS A 143 8.32 0.87 2.81
N ALA A 144 8.92 1.73 3.63
CA ALA A 144 10.18 1.40 4.31
C ALA A 144 9.98 0.24 5.31
N PHE A 145 8.87 0.24 6.05
CA PHE A 145 8.53 -0.85 6.97
C PHE A 145 8.29 -2.18 6.25
N HIS A 146 7.56 -2.18 5.12
CA HIS A 146 7.36 -3.39 4.30
C HIS A 146 8.68 -3.98 3.83
N LYS A 147 9.59 -3.14 3.31
CA LYS A 147 10.94 -3.58 2.89
C LYS A 147 11.72 -4.22 4.04
N GLN A 148 11.70 -3.60 5.23
CA GLN A 148 12.38 -4.17 6.40
C GLN A 148 11.78 -5.51 6.83
N ARG A 149 10.45 -5.64 6.79
CA ARG A 149 9.74 -6.89 7.09
C ARG A 149 10.14 -8.01 6.11
N LEU A 150 10.23 -7.71 4.81
CA LEU A 150 10.64 -8.68 3.79
C LEU A 150 12.09 -9.16 4.02
N VAL A 151 13.03 -8.25 4.25
CA VAL A 151 14.44 -8.61 4.53
C VAL A 151 14.53 -9.52 5.76
N ARG A 152 13.80 -9.23 6.84
CA ARG A 152 13.78 -10.07 8.04
C ARG A 152 13.22 -11.48 7.78
N LEU A 153 12.20 -11.61 6.93
CA LEU A 153 11.62 -12.91 6.58
C LEU A 153 12.62 -13.78 5.78
N GLU A 154 13.41 -13.15 4.90
CA GLU A 154 14.49 -13.82 4.18
C GLU A 154 15.60 -14.30 5.14
N GLU A 155 16.04 -13.44 6.06
CA GLU A 155 17.07 -13.76 7.06
C GLU A 155 16.66 -14.87 8.03
N THR A 156 15.38 -14.94 8.38
CA THR A 156 14.82 -15.94 9.29
C THR A 156 14.40 -17.24 8.60
N GLY A 157 14.66 -17.37 7.30
CA GLY A 157 14.32 -18.57 6.52
C GLY A 157 12.81 -18.83 6.36
N HIS A 158 11.97 -17.86 6.70
CA HIS A 158 10.52 -17.89 6.49
C HIS A 158 10.16 -17.32 5.12
N ILE A 159 10.89 -17.74 4.11
CA ILE A 159 10.59 -17.43 2.72
C ILE A 159 9.49 -18.37 2.25
N TRP A 160 8.48 -17.84 1.58
CA TRP A 160 7.45 -18.61 0.89
C TRP A 160 8.11 -19.58 -0.10
N ASN A 161 8.24 -20.85 0.28
CA ASN A 161 8.75 -21.88 -0.62
C ASN A 161 7.67 -22.21 -1.67
N ALA A 162 7.78 -21.60 -2.84
CA ALA A 162 6.97 -21.92 -4.02
C ALA A 162 7.18 -23.36 -4.53
N GLU A 163 8.22 -24.07 -4.06
CA GLU A 163 8.59 -25.42 -4.52
C GLU A 163 7.68 -26.57 -4.03
N LYS A 164 6.60 -26.32 -3.28
CA LYS A 164 5.71 -27.39 -2.76
C LYS A 164 4.35 -27.55 -3.47
N LEU A 165 4.14 -26.89 -4.61
CA LEU A 165 2.90 -27.02 -5.40
C LEU A 165 3.03 -27.90 -6.66
N GLU A 166 4.01 -28.79 -6.73
CA GLU A 166 4.02 -29.88 -7.70
C GLU A 166 3.55 -31.18 -7.04
N GLY A 167 2.23 -31.40 -7.08
CA GLY A 167 1.62 -32.60 -6.53
C GLY A 167 0.12 -32.64 -6.77
N ASN A 168 -0.29 -33.55 -7.65
CA ASN A 168 -1.63 -33.74 -8.18
C ASN A 168 -2.68 -34.07 -7.07
N ASN A 169 -3.32 -33.07 -6.45
CA ASN A 169 -4.68 -33.16 -5.89
C ASN A 169 -5.16 -31.77 -5.42
N VAL A 170 -6.12 -31.17 -6.13
CA VAL A 170 -6.86 -30.00 -5.62
C VAL A 170 -7.85 -30.50 -4.58
N GLN A 171 -7.42 -30.63 -3.33
CA GLN A 171 -8.34 -30.58 -2.19
C GLN A 171 -8.37 -29.15 -1.66
N ARG A 172 -9.59 -28.61 -1.58
CA ARG A 172 -9.90 -27.37 -0.86
C ARG A 172 -9.18 -27.41 0.50
N VAL A 173 -8.33 -26.43 0.75
CA VAL A 173 -7.79 -26.22 2.09
C VAL A 173 -8.89 -25.50 2.87
N ASP A 174 -9.42 -26.18 3.88
CA ASP A 174 -10.37 -25.65 4.85
C ASP A 174 -9.84 -24.40 5.57
N ASP A 175 -10.78 -23.56 6.00
CA ASP A 175 -10.72 -22.22 6.60
C ASP A 175 -9.86 -22.03 7.88
N GLN A 176 -8.67 -22.62 8.03
CA GLN A 176 -7.90 -22.53 9.30
C GLN A 176 -6.41 -22.17 9.22
N ALA A 177 -5.93 -21.53 8.14
CA ALA A 177 -4.54 -21.06 8.09
C ALA A 177 -4.40 -19.59 7.64
N VAL A 178 -5.17 -18.68 8.25
CA VAL A 178 -4.91 -17.23 8.14
C VAL A 178 -5.06 -16.60 9.52
N SER A 179 -4.16 -16.91 10.44
CA SER A 179 -3.95 -16.11 11.64
C SER A 179 -2.65 -16.52 12.33
N ALA A 180 -1.53 -16.09 11.77
CA ALA A 180 -0.34 -15.88 12.60
C ALA A 180 -0.31 -14.40 12.95
N VAL A 181 -1.10 -14.02 13.94
CA VAL A 181 -0.93 -12.75 14.66
C VAL A 181 0.45 -12.81 15.31
N VAL A 182 1.43 -12.20 14.68
CA VAL A 182 2.71 -11.92 15.33
C VAL A 182 2.46 -10.74 16.26
N GLU A 183 2.22 -11.01 17.54
CA GLU A 183 2.20 -9.96 18.57
C GLU A 183 3.53 -9.19 18.52
N MET A 184 3.46 -7.90 18.23
CA MET A 184 4.61 -6.99 18.19
C MET A 184 4.90 -6.45 19.60
N PRO A 185 6.11 -6.57 20.15
CA PRO A 185 6.49 -5.79 21.32
C PRO A 185 6.73 -4.34 20.88
N MET A 186 5.90 -3.44 21.39
CA MET A 186 6.07 -1.98 21.31
C MET A 186 7.21 -1.53 22.24
N ASP A 187 8.46 -1.85 21.91
CA ASP A 187 9.59 -1.05 22.36
C ASP A 187 10.88 -1.50 21.67
N THR A 188 11.54 -0.60 20.96
CA THR A 188 13.00 -0.38 21.02
C THR A 188 13.35 0.70 20.01
N GLY A 189 13.77 1.85 20.53
CA GLY A 189 14.25 2.97 19.74
C GLY A 189 15.44 2.57 18.88
N LEU A 190 15.27 2.65 17.58
CA LEU A 190 16.37 2.63 16.62
C LEU A 190 16.38 3.97 15.90
N VAL A 191 17.37 4.80 16.22
CA VAL A 191 17.66 6.02 15.47
C VAL A 191 18.50 5.60 14.27
N VAL A 192 17.97 5.74 13.06
CA VAL A 192 18.71 5.53 11.81
C VAL A 192 19.06 6.90 11.24
N GLU A 193 20.35 7.23 11.28
CA GLU A 193 20.93 8.42 10.66
C GLU A 193 21.11 8.16 9.16
N LEU A 194 20.70 9.13 8.33
CA LEU A 194 20.63 9.03 6.87
C LEU A 194 21.92 9.57 6.23
N ASP A 195 22.45 8.89 5.21
CA ASP A 195 23.36 9.49 4.23
C ASP A 195 22.90 9.15 2.79
N GLU A 196 23.03 10.13 1.89
CA GLU A 196 22.44 10.23 0.56
C GLU A 196 23.08 9.33 -0.51
N SER A 197 23.81 8.29 -0.13
CA SER A 197 24.33 7.32 -1.09
C SER A 197 23.91 5.90 -0.71
N HIS A 198 23.19 5.27 -1.64
CA HIS A 198 22.79 3.87 -1.55
C HIS A 198 24.05 3.00 -1.39
N ILE A 199 24.35 2.55 -0.16
CA ILE A 199 24.96 1.27 0.26
C ILE A 199 24.83 1.22 1.79
N LEU A 200 24.01 0.30 2.32
CA LEU A 200 23.99 0.00 3.74
C LEU A 200 25.22 -0.87 4.06
N THR A 201 26.21 -0.28 4.74
CA THR A 201 27.29 -1.07 5.36
C THR A 201 26.89 -1.34 6.81
N VAL A 202 26.70 -2.61 7.15
CA VAL A 202 26.41 -3.04 8.53
C VAL A 202 27.73 -3.06 9.31
N ASN A 203 27.92 -2.11 10.23
CA ASN A 203 28.96 -2.21 11.25
C ASN A 203 28.33 -2.69 12.56
N THR A 204 28.69 -3.91 12.97
CA THR A 204 28.38 -4.42 14.31
C THR A 204 29.27 -3.71 15.32
N ILE A 205 28.68 -2.91 16.22
CA ILE A 205 29.38 -2.42 17.41
C ILE A 205 29.19 -3.49 18.48
N ASN A 206 30.30 -4.13 18.88
CA ASN A 206 30.39 -4.98 20.08
C ASN A 206 30.23 -4.15 21.36
#